data_AF-A0A7S4JD66-F1
#
_entry.id   AF-A0A7S4JD66-F1
#
_cell.length_a   1.000
_cell.length_b   1.000
_cell.length_c   1.000
_cell.angle_alpha   90.00
_cell.angle_beta   90.00
_cell.angle_gamma   90.00
#
_symmetry.space_group_name_H-M   'P 1'
#
loop_
_entity.id
_entity.type
_entity.pdbx_description
1 polymer ?
#
loop_
_entity_poly.entity_id
_entity_poly.type
_entity_poly.pdbx_seq_one_letter_code
_entity_poly.pdbx_strand_id
1 'polypeptide(L)'
;AGIGAVEGAMSDAMFEDMERQGELSDSILFRMTSIFKRSTLEASLALVDKGYVQKIVSDSGRSLFLVESSQDDPYVCFKHFCPCHYFSYNVINKMEALTCKHILAARIANALKRADIVNVTNEEFSKWLMKQEPMKQYVSPNKSR
;
A
#
# COMPACT_ATOMS: atom_id res chain seq x y z
N ALA A 1 -10.73 13.67 17.82
CA ALA A 1 -9.53 13.44 17.00
C ALA A 1 -8.58 12.56 17.80
N GLY A 2 -8.77 11.24 17.76
CA GLY A 2 -8.17 10.34 18.74
C GLY A 2 -7.63 9.08 18.07
N ILE A 3 -6.42 8.69 18.45
CA ILE A 3 -5.75 7.42 18.12
C ILE A 3 -5.28 7.29 16.65
N GLY A 4 -6.16 7.40 15.65
CA GLY A 4 -5.78 7.16 14.25
C GLY A 4 -4.76 8.14 13.64
N ALA A 5 -4.73 9.40 14.09
CA ALA A 5 -3.74 10.38 13.65
C ALA A 5 -2.34 10.12 14.24
N VAL A 6 -2.28 9.61 15.47
CA VAL A 6 -1.03 9.26 16.14
C VAL A 6 -0.43 8.02 15.49
N GLU A 7 -1.25 7.00 15.23
CA GLU A 7 -0.82 5.80 14.51
C GLU A 7 -0.36 6.10 13.07
N GLY A 8 -1.02 7.04 12.39
CA GLY A 8 -0.62 7.53 11.07
C GLY A 8 0.75 8.23 11.08
N ALA A 9 0.99 9.13 12.03
CA ALA A 9 2.28 9.82 12.16
C ALA A 9 3.41 8.86 12.58
N MET A 10 3.13 7.93 13.50
CA MET A 10 4.06 6.87 13.89
C MET A 10 4.40 5.95 12.72
N SER A 11 3.42 5.66 11.86
CA SER A 11 3.60 4.92 10.62
C SER A 11 4.63 5.59 9.72
N ASP A 12 4.46 6.88 9.44
CA ASP A 12 5.35 7.61 8.53
C ASP A 12 6.80 7.65 9.03
N ALA A 13 7.02 7.92 10.32
CA ALA A 13 8.36 7.92 10.92
C ALA A 13 9.07 6.56 10.80
N MET A 14 8.35 5.43 10.89
CA MET A 14 8.96 4.10 10.72
C MET A 14 9.53 3.87 9.32
N PHE A 15 8.86 4.38 8.28
CA PHE A 15 9.36 4.23 6.91
C PHE A 15 10.53 5.16 6.62
N GLU A 16 10.58 6.33 7.25
CA GLU A 16 11.75 7.23 7.20
C GLU A 16 12.96 6.59 7.89
N ASP A 17 12.76 5.95 9.04
CA ASP A 17 13.82 5.20 9.72
C ASP A 17 14.32 4.03 8.85
N MET A 18 13.40 3.30 8.23
CA MET A 18 13.70 2.21 7.31
C MET A 18 14.49 2.68 6.08
N GLU A 19 14.10 3.81 5.48
CA GLU A 19 14.82 4.40 4.34
C GLU A 19 16.22 4.87 4.72
N ARG A 20 16.37 5.43 5.93
CA ARG A 20 17.66 5.87 6.47
C ARG A 20 18.60 4.71 6.75
N GLN A 21 18.09 3.62 7.32
CA GLN A 21 18.88 2.43 7.64
C GLN A 21 19.15 1.57 6.40
N GLY A 22 18.26 1.61 5.40
CA GLY A 22 18.32 0.75 4.23
C GLY A 22 17.95 -0.71 4.54
N GLU A 23 17.44 -1.00 5.74
CA GLU A 23 17.08 -2.34 6.20
C GLU A 23 15.83 -2.32 7.07
N LEU A 24 15.18 -3.49 7.15
CA LEU A 24 14.11 -3.75 8.10
C LEU A 24 14.73 -4.35 9.37
N SER A 25 15.22 -3.50 10.26
CA SER A 25 15.80 -3.95 11.54
C SER A 25 14.73 -4.51 12.49
N ASP A 26 15.12 -5.36 13.43
CA ASP A 26 14.22 -5.95 14.43
C ASP A 26 13.43 -4.89 15.22
N SER A 27 14.06 -3.73 15.46
CA SER A 27 13.40 -2.60 16.14
C SER A 27 12.25 -2.01 15.32
N ILE A 28 12.44 -1.88 14.00
CA ILE A 28 11.41 -1.39 13.09
C ILE A 28 10.32 -2.45 12.95
N LEU A 29 10.71 -3.71 12.76
CA LEU A 29 9.77 -4.83 12.66
C LEU A 29 8.89 -4.93 13.92
N PHE A 30 9.47 -4.80 15.12
CA PHE A 30 8.72 -4.81 16.37
C PHE A 30 7.67 -3.69 16.42
N ARG A 31 8.05 -2.45 16.06
CA ARG A 31 7.10 -1.32 15.97
C ARG A 31 6.00 -1.59 14.94
N MET A 32 6.35 -2.14 13.78
CA MET A 32 5.37 -2.51 12.75
C MET A 32 4.37 -3.55 13.24
N THR A 33 4.82 -4.58 13.97
CA THR A 33 3.94 -5.62 14.54
C THR A 33 2.99 -5.09 15.61
N SER A 34 3.31 -3.94 16.23
CA SER A 34 2.46 -3.28 17.22
C SER A 34 1.33 -2.46 16.59
N ILE A 35 1.48 -2.06 15.32
CA ILE A 35 0.57 -1.13 14.62
C ILE A 35 -0.25 -1.85 13.54
N PHE A 36 0.36 -2.80 12.83
CA PHE A 36 -0.29 -3.52 11.74
C PHE A 36 -0.72 -4.91 12.19
N LYS A 37 -1.90 -5.35 11.71
CA LYS A 37 -2.32 -6.74 11.86
C LYS A 37 -1.24 -7.67 11.30
N ARG A 38 -0.82 -8.68 12.07
CA ARG A 38 0.23 -9.63 11.69
C ARG A 38 0.04 -10.21 10.28
N SER A 39 -1.18 -10.64 9.96
CA SER A 39 -1.52 -11.18 8.64
C SER A 39 -1.36 -10.16 7.50
N THR A 40 -1.59 -8.87 7.75
CA THR A 40 -1.38 -7.80 6.76
C THR A 40 0.11 -7.54 6.56
N LEU A 41 0.88 -7.55 7.65
CA LEU A 41 2.33 -7.36 7.61
C LEU A 41 3.03 -8.52 6.89
N GLU A 42 2.77 -9.76 7.28
CA GLU A 42 3.35 -10.96 6.64
C GLU A 42 3.02 -11.01 5.15
N ALA A 43 1.76 -10.77 4.78
CA ALA A 43 1.35 -10.75 3.38
C ALA A 43 2.00 -9.59 2.59
N SER A 44 2.29 -8.46 3.24
CA SER A 44 2.99 -7.35 2.60
C SER A 44 4.47 -7.66 2.37
N LEU A 45 5.16 -8.27 3.35
CA LEU A 45 6.55 -8.69 3.22
C LEU A 45 6.71 -9.73 2.13
N ALA A 46 5.78 -10.69 2.05
CA ALA A 46 5.77 -11.69 0.99
C ALA A 46 5.63 -11.08 -0.42
N LEU A 47 4.97 -9.93 -0.58
CA LEU A 47 4.91 -9.23 -1.87
C LEU A 47 6.25 -8.54 -2.19
N VAL A 48 6.92 -7.97 -1.18
CA VAL A 48 8.23 -7.33 -1.34
C VAL A 48 9.29 -8.38 -1.68
N ASP A 49 9.32 -9.50 -0.97
CA ASP A 49 10.31 -10.57 -1.17
C ASP A 49 10.18 -11.24 -2.55
N LYS A 50 8.98 -11.26 -3.12
CA LYS A 50 8.73 -11.77 -4.47
C LYS A 50 9.06 -10.76 -5.58
N GLY A 51 9.39 -9.51 -5.25
CA GLY A 51 9.61 -8.45 -6.24
C GLY A 51 8.33 -7.97 -6.93
N TYR A 52 7.17 -8.12 -6.30
CA TYR A 52 5.86 -7.81 -6.90
C TYR A 52 5.45 -6.34 -6.75
N VAL A 53 6.42 -5.44 -6.58
CA VAL A 53 6.19 -4.01 -6.40
C VAL A 53 7.00 -3.21 -7.42
N GLN A 54 6.29 -2.46 -8.27
CA GLN A 54 6.90 -1.53 -9.21
C GLN A 54 6.47 -0.11 -8.88
N LYS A 55 7.37 0.86 -9.00
CA LYS A 55 7.10 2.29 -8.88
C LYS A 55 7.13 2.92 -10.27
N ILE A 56 5.99 3.41 -10.72
CA ILE A 56 5.87 4.12 -11.99
C ILE A 56 6.05 5.61 -11.71
N VAL A 57 6.98 6.26 -12.41
CA VAL A 57 7.28 7.69 -12.28
C VAL A 57 7.09 8.36 -13.62
N SER A 58 6.25 9.39 -13.67
CA SER A 58 6.06 10.21 -14.87
C SER A 58 7.14 11.28 -15.00
N ASP A 59 7.35 11.82 -16.20
CA ASP A 59 8.24 12.98 -16.44
C ASP A 59 7.85 14.24 -15.66
N SER A 60 6.61 14.33 -15.16
CA SER A 60 6.16 15.39 -14.25
C SER A 60 6.56 15.18 -12.78
N GLY A 61 7.19 14.05 -12.45
CA GLY A 61 7.53 13.64 -11.09
C GLY A 61 6.38 12.97 -10.31
N ARG A 62 5.15 12.91 -10.86
CA ARG A 62 4.06 12.14 -10.26
C ARG A 62 4.41 10.65 -10.28
N SER A 63 4.04 9.93 -9.22
CA SER A 63 4.30 8.50 -9.12
C SER A 63 3.14 7.71 -8.55
N LEU A 64 3.04 6.45 -8.94
CA LEU A 64 2.14 5.44 -8.39
C LEU A 64 2.89 4.11 -8.21
N PHE A 65 2.29 3.16 -7.50
CA PHE A 65 2.81 1.82 -7.37
C PHE A 65 1.91 0.81 -8.08
N LEU A 66 2.50 -0.13 -8.79
CA LEU A 66 1.83 -1.34 -9.25
C LEU A 66 2.21 -2.46 -8.29
N VAL A 67 1.20 -3.10 -7.70
CA VAL A 67 1.40 -4.22 -6.78
C VAL A 67 0.63 -5.42 -7.31
N GLU A 68 1.34 -6.49 -7.65
CA GLU A 68 0.77 -7.64 -8.36
C GLU A 68 -0.43 -8.24 -7.63
N SER A 69 -1.47 -8.58 -8.40
CA SER A 69 -2.70 -9.20 -7.94
C SER A 69 -2.73 -10.66 -8.37
N SER A 70 -3.39 -11.51 -7.58
CA SER A 70 -3.68 -12.89 -7.98
C SER A 70 -4.69 -13.02 -9.12
N GLN A 71 -5.20 -11.91 -9.65
CA GLN A 71 -6.19 -11.82 -10.73
C GLN A 71 -5.67 -10.86 -11.80
N ASP A 72 -4.74 -11.32 -12.64
CA ASP A 72 -4.20 -10.81 -13.92
C ASP A 72 -3.82 -9.31 -14.09
N ASP A 73 -4.49 -8.36 -13.44
CA ASP A 73 -4.17 -6.92 -13.43
C ASP A 73 -3.61 -6.46 -12.06
N PRO A 74 -2.46 -5.75 -12.03
CA PRO A 74 -1.89 -5.27 -10.78
C PRO A 74 -2.77 -4.19 -10.14
N TYR A 75 -2.74 -4.12 -8.80
CA TYR A 75 -3.35 -3.03 -8.07
C TYR A 75 -2.53 -1.74 -8.25
N VAL A 76 -3.16 -0.72 -8.80
CA VAL A 76 -2.61 0.64 -8.82
C VAL A 76 -2.83 1.27 -7.45
N CYS A 77 -1.73 1.49 -6.74
CA CYS A 77 -1.72 1.97 -5.37
C CYS A 77 -1.09 3.36 -5.29
N PHE A 78 -1.69 4.23 -4.50
CA PHE A 78 -1.12 5.51 -4.06
C PHE A 78 -0.79 5.44 -2.57
N LYS A 79 -0.10 6.46 -2.03
CA LYS A 79 0.33 6.50 -0.61
C LYS A 79 -0.82 6.19 0.37
N HIS A 80 -2.04 6.63 0.06
CA HIS A 80 -3.22 6.50 0.93
C HIS A 80 -4.45 5.94 0.21
N PHE A 81 -4.28 5.26 -0.92
CA PHE A 81 -5.40 4.66 -1.65
C PHE A 81 -5.00 3.37 -2.34
N CYS A 82 -5.85 2.36 -2.21
CA CYS A 82 -5.77 1.12 -2.95
C CYS A 82 -7.19 0.65 -3.30
N PRO A 83 -7.46 0.25 -4.54
CA PRO A 83 -8.80 -0.18 -4.96
C PRO A 83 -9.18 -1.59 -4.46
N CYS A 84 -8.32 -2.26 -3.67
CA CYS A 84 -8.62 -3.61 -3.20
C CYS A 84 -9.77 -3.63 -2.19
N HIS A 85 -10.53 -4.73 -2.19
CA HIS A 85 -11.67 -4.94 -1.29
C HIS A 85 -11.32 -4.74 0.20
N TYR A 86 -10.14 -5.22 0.62
CA TYR A 86 -9.71 -5.08 2.01
C TYR A 86 -9.57 -3.61 2.43
N PHE A 87 -9.02 -2.76 1.56
CA PHE A 87 -8.85 -1.33 1.82
C PHE A 87 -10.21 -0.63 1.95
N SER A 88 -11.08 -0.80 0.95
CA SER A 88 -12.42 -0.20 0.95
C SER A 88 -13.22 -0.60 2.20
N TYR A 89 -13.21 -1.89 2.55
CA TYR A 89 -14.00 -2.37 3.68
C TYR A 89 -13.36 -2.05 5.03
N ASN A 90 -12.10 -2.43 5.27
CA ASN A 90 -11.51 -2.37 6.61
C ASN A 90 -10.93 -0.99 6.96
N VAL A 91 -10.41 -0.26 5.96
CA VAL A 91 -9.78 1.05 6.18
C VAL A 91 -10.82 2.15 6.08
N ILE A 92 -11.59 2.18 4.98
CA ILE A 92 -12.55 3.28 4.74
C ILE A 92 -13.86 3.06 5.49
N ASN A 93 -14.53 1.92 5.31
CA ASN A 93 -15.88 1.72 5.88
C ASN A 93 -15.87 1.41 7.37
N LYS A 94 -14.93 0.57 7.82
CA LYS A 94 -14.85 0.11 9.22
C LYS A 94 -13.92 0.93 10.09
N MET A 95 -12.92 1.58 9.51
CA MET A 95 -11.85 2.26 10.25
C MET A 95 -11.17 1.34 11.29
N GLU A 96 -11.06 0.05 10.96
CA GLU A 96 -10.49 -1.02 11.81
C GLU A 96 -9.07 -1.41 11.40
N ALA A 97 -8.56 -0.82 10.33
CA ALA A 97 -7.20 -1.01 9.85
C ALA A 97 -6.66 0.30 9.28
N LEU A 98 -5.36 0.55 9.45
CA LEU A 98 -4.71 1.74 8.89
C LEU A 98 -4.47 1.64 7.38
N THR A 99 -4.26 0.43 6.88
CA THR A 99 -3.91 0.20 5.48
C THR A 99 -4.16 -1.25 5.06
N CYS A 100 -4.01 -1.53 3.77
CA CYS A 100 -4.02 -2.89 3.22
C CYS A 100 -2.58 -3.38 2.95
N LYS A 101 -2.45 -4.69 2.69
CA LYS A 101 -1.15 -5.30 2.38
C LYS A 101 -0.44 -4.67 1.17
N HIS A 102 -1.18 -4.16 0.18
CA HIS A 102 -0.59 -3.62 -1.05
C HIS A 102 0.08 -2.25 -0.81
N ILE A 103 -0.61 -1.32 -0.15
CA ILE A 103 0.00 -0.04 0.23
C ILE A 103 1.16 -0.29 1.19
N LEU A 104 1.01 -1.21 2.15
CA LEU A 104 2.08 -1.54 3.07
C LEU A 104 3.31 -2.08 2.32
N ALA A 105 3.14 -3.02 1.39
CA ALA A 105 4.22 -3.54 0.56
C ALA A 105 4.87 -2.44 -0.29
N ALA A 106 4.08 -1.57 -0.92
CA ALA A 106 4.57 -0.44 -1.69
C ALA A 106 5.46 0.50 -0.87
N ARG A 107 5.04 0.81 0.37
CA ARG A 107 5.80 1.66 1.28
C ARG A 107 7.10 1.00 1.75
N ILE A 108 7.06 -0.28 2.13
CA ILE A 108 8.24 -1.05 2.54
C ILE A 108 9.24 -1.12 1.38
N ALA A 109 8.79 -1.54 0.20
CA ALA A 109 9.66 -1.65 -0.98
C ALA A 109 10.26 -0.31 -1.39
N ASN A 110 9.48 0.78 -1.33
CA ASN A 110 10.01 2.12 -1.61
C ASN A 110 11.08 2.55 -0.60
N ALA A 111 10.82 2.36 0.71
CA ALA A 111 11.78 2.72 1.75
C ALA A 111 13.08 1.91 1.63
N LEU A 112 12.99 0.60 1.36
CA LEU A 112 14.14 -0.28 1.18
C LEU A 112 14.80 -0.20 -0.19
N LYS A 113 14.30 0.66 -1.10
CA LYS A 113 14.74 0.74 -2.51
C LYS A 113 14.70 -0.62 -3.23
N ARG A 114 13.68 -1.42 -2.92
CA ARG A 114 13.39 -2.74 -3.50
C ARG A 114 12.23 -2.73 -4.50
N ALA A 115 11.66 -1.56 -4.78
CA ALA A 115 10.66 -1.40 -5.84
C ALA A 115 11.36 -1.12 -7.18
N ASP A 116 10.97 -1.84 -8.24
CA ASP A 116 11.48 -1.57 -9.57
C ASP A 116 10.96 -0.22 -10.08
N ILE A 117 11.87 0.69 -10.43
CA ILE A 117 11.49 2.03 -10.89
C ILE A 117 11.35 2.01 -12.41
N VAL A 118 10.17 2.38 -12.89
CA VAL A 118 9.87 2.53 -14.33
C VAL A 118 9.50 3.99 -14.60
N ASN A 119 10.31 4.65 -15.43
CA ASN A 119 10.03 6.02 -15.87
C ASN A 119 9.17 5.97 -17.15
N VAL A 120 8.13 6.78 -17.22
CA VAL A 120 7.15 6.80 -18.30
C VAL A 120 6.77 8.23 -18.68
N THR A 121 6.20 8.43 -19.87
CA THR A 121 5.67 9.75 -20.25
C THR A 121 4.39 10.08 -19.48
N ASN A 122 3.98 11.36 -19.49
CA ASN A 122 2.70 11.76 -18.89
C ASN A 122 1.51 11.07 -19.57
N GLU A 123 1.59 10.83 -20.88
CA GLU A 123 0.58 10.11 -21.67
C GLU A 123 0.49 8.65 -21.22
N GLU A 124 1.62 7.96 -21.04
CA GLU A 124 1.65 6.59 -20.53
C GLU A 124 1.17 6.50 -19.09
N PHE A 125 1.57 7.43 -18.24
CA PHE A 125 1.09 7.54 -16.86
C PHE A 125 -0.43 7.69 -16.80
N SER A 126 -1.02 8.47 -17.71
CA SER A 126 -2.48 8.66 -17.79
C SER A 126 -3.23 7.35 -18.05
N LYS A 127 -2.65 6.43 -18.82
CA LYS A 127 -3.25 5.11 -19.10
C LYS A 127 -3.42 4.30 -17.82
N TRP A 128 -2.46 4.36 -16.90
CA TRP A 128 -2.56 3.69 -15.60
C TRP A 128 -3.68 4.26 -14.72
N LEU A 129 -3.89 5.59 -14.78
CA LEU A 129 -4.97 6.26 -14.06
C LEU A 129 -6.35 5.87 -14.61
N MET A 130 -6.46 5.71 -15.93
CA MET A 130 -7.72 5.33 -16.59
C MET A 130 -8.10 3.86 -16.38
N LYS A 131 -7.14 2.99 -16.06
CA LYS A 131 -7.38 1.56 -15.77
C LYS A 131 -8.06 1.29 -14.42
N GLN A 132 -8.38 2.32 -13.63
CA GLN A 132 -9.10 2.14 -12.38
C GLN A 132 -10.59 1.88 -12.67
N GLU A 133 -11.06 0.64 -12.51
CA GLU A 133 -12.50 0.41 -12.44
C GLU A 133 -13.10 1.20 -11.26
N PRO A 134 -14.31 1.78 -11.42
CA PRO A 134 -14.98 2.46 -10.33
C PRO A 134 -15.11 1.51 -9.14
N MET A 135 -14.84 2.01 -7.94
CA MET A 135 -14.92 1.25 -6.69
C MET A 135 -16.27 0.55 -6.64
N LYS A 136 -16.29 -0.78 -6.84
CA LYS A 136 -17.51 -1.59 -6.69
C LYS A 136 -17.96 -1.38 -5.26
N GLN A 137 -19.06 -0.67 -5.09
CA GLN A 137 -19.58 -0.34 -3.78
C GLN A 137 -19.73 -1.65 -3.02
N TYR A 138 -19.05 -1.76 -1.87
CA TYR A 138 -19.22 -2.92 -1.02
C TYR A 138 -20.68 -2.92 -0.53
N VAL A 139 -21.51 -3.74 -1.16
CA VAL A 139 -22.86 -4.05 -0.68
C VAL A 139 -22.69 -5.22 0.28
N SER A 140 -22.91 -4.97 1.57
CA SER A 140 -22.84 -6.02 2.60
C SER A 140 -23.74 -7.19 2.16
N PRO A 141 -23.20 -8.41 1.96
CA PRO A 141 -24.04 -9.57 1.74
C PRO A 141 -24.79 -9.83 3.06
N ASN A 142 -26.10 -9.60 3.05
CA ASN A 142 -27.04 -9.84 4.16
C ASN A 142 -26.84 -9.05 5.46
N LYS A 143 -27.69 -8.02 5.66
CA LYS A 143 -28.42 -7.87 6.92
C LYS A 143 -29.77 -8.59 6.75
N SER A 144 -29.78 -9.91 6.84
CA SER A 144 -31.02 -10.64 7.12
C SER A 144 -31.37 -10.39 8.58
N ARG A 145 -32.35 -9.51 8.81
CA ARG A 145 -33.19 -9.57 10.02
C ARG A 145 -34.19 -10.70 9.85
#